data_AF-A0A7C1BG82-F1
#
_entry.id   AF-A0A7C1BG82-F1
#
_cell.length_a   1.000
_cell.length_b   1.000
_cell.length_c   1.000
_cell.angle_alpha   90.00
_cell.angle_beta   90.00
_cell.angle_gamma   90.00
#
_symmetry.space_group_name_H-M   'P 1'
#
loop_
_entity.id
_entity.type
_entity.pdbx_description
1 polymer ?
#
loop_
_entity_poly.entity_id
_entity_poly.type
_entity_poly.pdbx_seq_one_letter_code
_entity_poly.pdbx_strand_id
1 'polypeptide(L)'
;MAEIKEKVDRLEEALIELAKAQRRTEDKLQDFKDWSQKNIEEIRKEIEEFKEWTKQNIEGMKKETEEFREWAKQNLERIQRSSDEFKEWTKQNIRELNKKWGELSNKLGTIAEDIVAPALPDIVKKYFGCTTIHDISVRRTKRKPNDPSKVREFDVIILCDDKVILNQTKATPRSEYAREFAQFVKSGEFFEYFPEYKGKELIPIFSSLNLPVNIVKYLTKRKIYAMAMRGEYMDILNFNEVAERKDQ
;
A
#
# COMPACT_ATOMS: atom_id res chain seq x y z
N MET A 1 14.69 -2.46 -128.78
CA MET A 1 14.63 -0.99 -128.55
C MET A 1 13.40 -0.61 -127.72
N ALA A 2 12.16 -0.95 -128.13
CA ALA A 2 10.94 -0.63 -127.37
C ALA A 2 10.85 -1.28 -125.98
N GLU A 3 11.16 -2.58 -125.85
CA GLU A 3 11.11 -3.32 -124.57
C GLU A 3 12.16 -2.83 -123.55
N ILE A 4 13.30 -2.32 -124.03
CA ILE A 4 14.35 -1.73 -123.17
C ILE A 4 13.87 -0.41 -122.59
N LYS A 5 13.20 0.41 -123.41
CA LYS A 5 12.62 1.69 -122.97
C LYS A 5 11.55 1.48 -121.90
N GLU A 6 10.64 0.52 -122.10
CA GLU A 6 9.61 0.20 -121.10
C GLU A 6 10.18 -0.30 -119.76
N LYS A 7 11.24 -1.12 -119.80
CA LYS A 7 11.94 -1.57 -118.58
C LYS A 7 12.65 -0.41 -117.87
N VAL A 8 13.19 0.55 -118.62
CA VAL A 8 13.82 1.77 -118.07
C VAL A 8 12.75 2.68 -117.45
N ASP A 9 11.63 2.92 -118.13
CA ASP A 9 10.53 3.75 -117.62
C ASP A 9 9.95 3.17 -116.31
N ARG A 10 9.76 1.84 -116.23
CA ARG A 10 9.32 1.16 -114.99
C ARG A 10 10.36 1.20 -113.86
N LEU A 11 11.65 1.18 -114.21
CA LEU A 11 12.73 1.33 -113.24
C LEU A 11 12.77 2.76 -112.68
N GLU A 12 12.58 3.77 -113.54
CA GLU A 12 12.47 5.18 -113.13
C GLU A 12 11.29 5.39 -112.19
N GLU A 13 10.11 4.84 -112.50
CA GLU A 13 8.95 4.87 -111.62
C GLU A 13 9.21 4.19 -110.27
N ALA A 14 9.83 3.01 -110.27
CA ALA A 14 10.18 2.29 -109.04
C ALA A 14 11.21 3.06 -108.20
N LEU A 15 12.18 3.71 -108.81
CA LEU A 15 13.18 4.56 -108.14
C LEU A 15 12.53 5.81 -107.54
N ILE A 16 11.57 6.43 -108.23
CA ILE A 16 10.79 7.56 -107.70
C ILE A 16 9.96 7.14 -106.50
N GLU A 17 9.27 6.00 -106.56
CA GLU A 17 8.47 5.49 -105.43
C GLU A 17 9.36 5.07 -104.25
N LEU A 18 10.54 4.49 -104.52
CA LEU A 18 11.52 4.19 -103.49
C LEU A 18 12.04 5.47 -102.83
N ALA A 19 12.37 6.51 -103.60
CA ALA A 19 12.81 7.80 -103.07
C ALA A 19 11.71 8.46 -102.21
N LYS A 20 10.44 8.37 -102.62
CA LYS A 20 9.29 8.82 -101.81
C LYS A 20 9.12 7.99 -100.53
N ALA A 21 9.30 6.66 -100.60
CA ALA A 21 9.23 5.78 -99.45
C ALA A 21 10.38 6.03 -98.45
N GLN A 22 11.59 6.27 -98.95
CA GLN A 22 12.75 6.65 -98.15
C GLN A 22 12.50 7.98 -97.44
N ARG A 23 12.05 9.01 -98.17
CA ARG A 23 11.74 10.33 -97.59
C ARG A 23 10.67 10.23 -96.49
N ARG A 24 9.58 9.48 -96.72
CA ARG A 24 8.56 9.20 -95.70
C ARG A 24 9.11 8.49 -94.46
N THR A 25 10.15 7.68 -94.62
CA THR A 25 10.80 6.97 -93.51
C THR A 25 11.71 7.90 -92.73
N GLU A 26 12.46 8.76 -93.42
CA GLU A 26 13.28 9.81 -92.81
C GLU A 26 12.41 10.79 -92.02
N ASP A 27 11.27 11.24 -92.57
CA ASP A 27 10.32 12.11 -91.89
C ASP A 27 9.78 11.44 -90.60
N LYS A 28 9.35 10.18 -90.68
CA LYS A 28 8.87 9.42 -89.49
C LYS A 28 9.96 9.19 -88.45
N LEU A 29 11.20 8.95 -88.87
CA LEU A 29 12.34 8.80 -87.96
C LEU A 29 12.67 10.12 -87.26
N GLN A 30 12.56 11.23 -87.97
CA GLN A 30 12.74 12.56 -87.40
C GLN A 30 11.64 12.87 -86.39
N ASP A 31 10.36 12.62 -86.73
CA ASP A 31 9.23 12.77 -85.81
C ASP A 31 9.40 11.89 -84.56
N PHE A 32 9.84 10.64 -84.73
CA PHE A 32 10.09 9.74 -83.61
C PHE A 32 11.24 10.23 -82.72
N LYS A 33 12.30 10.77 -83.31
CA LYS A 33 13.44 11.33 -82.58
C LYS A 33 13.02 12.55 -81.77
N ASP A 34 12.26 13.46 -82.37
CA ASP A 34 11.79 14.68 -81.70
C ASP A 34 10.79 14.34 -80.60
N TRP A 35 9.87 13.41 -80.85
CA TRP A 35 8.98 12.87 -79.83
C TRP A 35 9.75 12.22 -78.68
N SER A 36 10.75 11.38 -78.98
CA SER A 36 11.56 10.70 -77.96
C SER A 36 12.37 11.69 -77.12
N GLN A 37 12.95 12.72 -77.74
CA GLN A 37 13.67 13.76 -77.01
C GLN A 37 12.76 14.53 -76.07
N LYS A 38 11.57 14.93 -76.53
CA LYS A 38 10.58 15.62 -75.69
C LYS A 38 10.14 14.74 -74.52
N ASN A 39 9.86 13.47 -74.78
CA ASN A 39 9.40 12.53 -73.76
C ASN A 39 10.49 12.23 -72.71
N ILE A 40 11.75 12.11 -73.13
CA ILE A 40 12.90 11.99 -72.21
C ILE A 40 13.03 13.22 -71.31
N GLU A 41 12.81 14.41 -71.86
CA GLU A 41 12.89 15.66 -71.08
C GLU A 41 11.73 15.78 -70.07
N GLU A 42 10.51 15.38 -70.46
CA GLU A 42 9.36 15.31 -69.57
C GLU A 42 9.60 14.32 -68.40
N ILE A 43 10.07 13.11 -68.72
CA ILE A 43 10.42 12.10 -67.70
C ILE A 43 11.52 12.61 -66.76
N ARG A 44 12.54 13.31 -67.28
CA ARG A 44 13.59 13.91 -66.43
C ARG A 44 13.02 14.92 -65.45
N LYS A 45 12.10 15.76 -65.92
CA LYS A 45 11.44 16.76 -65.08
C LYS A 45 10.60 16.09 -63.98
N GLU A 46 9.82 15.08 -64.32
CA GLU A 46 9.03 14.31 -63.34
C GLU A 46 9.91 13.62 -62.29
N ILE A 47 11.05 13.05 -62.71
CA ILE A 47 12.01 12.44 -61.78
C ILE A 47 12.57 13.48 -60.80
N GLU A 48 12.86 14.69 -61.28
CA GLU A 48 13.43 15.73 -60.43
C GLU A 48 12.40 16.28 -59.43
N GLU A 49 11.16 16.48 -59.89
CA GLU A 49 10.03 16.85 -59.02
C GLU A 49 9.76 15.75 -57.97
N PHE A 50 9.80 14.48 -58.36
CA PHE A 50 9.63 13.36 -57.44
C PHE A 50 10.75 13.26 -56.40
N LYS A 51 12.01 13.50 -56.80
CA LYS A 51 13.14 13.54 -55.86
C LYS A 51 12.98 14.65 -54.84
N GLU A 52 12.61 15.85 -55.28
CA GLU A 52 12.44 16.99 -54.38
C GLU A 52 11.27 16.76 -53.42
N TRP A 53 10.14 16.26 -53.92
CA TRP A 53 9.01 15.84 -53.08
C TRP A 53 9.41 14.78 -52.05
N THR A 54 10.18 13.77 -52.47
CA THR A 54 10.66 12.70 -51.58
C THR A 54 11.58 13.25 -50.50
N LYS A 55 12.50 14.15 -50.87
CA LYS A 55 13.41 14.80 -49.93
C LYS A 55 12.65 15.61 -48.88
N GLN A 56 11.69 16.43 -49.32
CA GLN A 56 10.87 17.24 -48.42
C GLN A 56 10.04 16.37 -47.47
N ASN A 57 9.45 15.27 -47.96
CA ASN A 57 8.72 14.34 -47.11
C ASN A 57 9.62 13.65 -46.07
N ILE A 58 10.80 13.18 -46.48
CA ILE A 58 11.75 12.56 -45.55
C ILE A 58 12.17 13.56 -44.47
N GLU A 59 12.39 14.81 -44.84
CA GLU A 59 12.76 15.88 -43.90
C GLU A 59 11.61 16.23 -42.96
N GLY A 60 10.38 16.32 -43.47
CA GLY A 60 9.17 16.49 -42.67
C GLY A 60 8.97 15.35 -41.66
N MET A 61 9.06 14.10 -42.13
CA MET A 61 8.95 12.92 -41.27
C MET A 61 10.03 12.87 -40.19
N LYS A 62 11.27 13.25 -40.52
CA LYS A 62 12.36 13.34 -39.53
C LYS A 62 12.03 14.36 -38.44
N LYS A 63 11.52 15.53 -38.83
CA LYS A 63 11.15 16.59 -37.89
C LYS A 63 10.01 16.15 -36.98
N GLU A 64 8.94 15.57 -37.53
CA GLU A 64 7.82 15.04 -36.73
C GLU A 64 8.28 13.93 -35.78
N THR A 65 9.19 13.06 -36.23
CA THR A 65 9.75 12.00 -35.38
C THR A 65 10.55 12.58 -34.20
N GLU A 66 11.31 13.65 -34.43
CA GLU A 66 12.08 14.29 -33.36
C GLU A 66 11.16 15.01 -32.37
N GLU A 67 10.17 15.76 -32.85
CA GLU A 67 9.16 16.40 -32.01
C GLU A 67 8.38 15.38 -31.17
N PHE A 68 8.02 14.24 -31.77
CA PHE A 68 7.37 13.15 -31.05
C PHE A 68 8.28 12.53 -29.98
N ARG A 69 9.57 12.33 -30.27
CA ARG A 69 10.54 11.81 -29.29
C ARG A 69 10.71 12.75 -28.11
N GLU A 70 10.82 14.06 -28.37
CA GLU A 70 10.92 15.07 -27.30
C GLU A 70 9.64 15.08 -26.45
N TRP A 71 8.47 15.09 -27.10
CA TRP A 71 7.19 15.03 -26.41
C TRP A 71 7.05 13.77 -25.53
N ALA A 72 7.45 12.61 -26.06
CA ALA A 72 7.40 11.34 -25.34
C ALA A 72 8.34 11.36 -24.13
N LYS A 73 9.56 11.88 -24.28
CA LYS A 73 10.52 12.02 -23.19
C LYS A 73 9.98 12.92 -22.07
N GLN A 74 9.46 14.10 -22.42
CA GLN A 74 8.90 15.03 -21.44
C GLN A 74 7.69 14.43 -20.70
N ASN A 75 6.82 13.70 -21.40
CA ASN A 75 5.68 13.03 -20.78
C ASN A 75 6.11 11.92 -19.82
N LEU A 76 7.08 11.09 -20.21
CA LEU A 76 7.62 10.04 -19.34
C LEU A 76 8.23 10.64 -18.07
N GLU A 77 9.01 11.72 -18.19
CA GLU A 77 9.59 12.42 -17.04
C GLU A 77 8.52 13.03 -16.12
N ARG A 78 7.42 13.55 -16.68
CA ARG A 78 6.29 14.10 -15.91
C ARG A 78 5.53 13.00 -15.18
N ILE A 79 5.24 11.89 -15.86
CA ILE A 79 4.57 10.73 -15.27
C ILE A 79 5.43 10.15 -14.14
N GLN A 80 6.74 10.04 -14.36
CA GLN A 80 7.67 9.54 -13.35
C GLN A 80 7.69 10.43 -12.11
N ARG A 81 7.84 11.76 -12.28
CA ARG A 81 7.79 12.72 -11.17
C ARG A 81 6.47 12.64 -10.40
N SER A 82 5.34 12.62 -11.10
CA SER A 82 4.02 12.51 -10.46
C SER A 82 3.85 11.20 -9.69
N SER A 83 4.38 10.08 -10.22
CA SER A 83 4.38 8.79 -9.55
C SER A 83 5.22 8.80 -8.27
N ASP A 84 6.40 9.43 -8.32
CA ASP A 84 7.30 9.50 -7.17
C ASP A 84 6.75 10.44 -6.07
N GLU A 85 6.16 11.59 -6.44
CA GLU A 85 5.42 12.47 -5.53
C GLU A 85 4.23 11.75 -4.88
N PHE A 86 3.45 11.01 -5.67
CA PHE A 86 2.31 10.24 -5.15
C PHE A 86 2.75 9.13 -4.18
N LYS A 87 3.85 8.43 -4.47
CA LYS A 87 4.42 7.43 -3.57
C LYS A 87 4.86 8.06 -2.25
N GLU A 88 5.54 9.21 -2.30
CA GLU A 88 6.02 9.87 -1.10
C GLU A 88 4.87 10.43 -0.26
N TRP A 89 3.89 11.08 -0.90
CA TRP A 89 2.65 11.52 -0.27
C TRP A 89 1.93 10.35 0.42
N THR A 90 1.82 9.20 -0.25
CA THR A 90 1.19 8.00 0.31
C THR A 90 1.94 7.48 1.53
N LYS A 91 3.28 7.40 1.49
CA LYS A 91 4.10 6.97 2.63
C LYS A 91 3.91 7.89 3.84
N GLN A 92 3.88 9.21 3.62
CA GLN A 92 3.67 10.19 4.68
C GLN A 92 2.28 10.05 5.30
N ASN A 93 1.24 9.94 4.48
CA ASN A 93 -0.13 9.75 4.96
C ASN A 93 -0.29 8.45 5.75
N ILE A 94 0.29 7.33 5.30
CA ILE A 94 0.26 6.07 6.04
C ILE A 94 0.93 6.22 7.41
N ARG A 95 2.08 6.92 7.49
CA ARG A 95 2.77 7.18 8.76
C ARG A 95 1.92 8.03 9.70
N GLU A 96 1.29 9.09 9.21
CA GLU A 96 0.40 9.94 10.01
C GLU A 96 -0.84 9.19 10.50
N LEU A 97 -1.45 8.39 9.62
CA LEU A 97 -2.57 7.52 10.00
C LEU A 97 -2.16 6.55 11.10
N ASN A 98 -1.03 5.86 10.95
CA ASN A 98 -0.52 4.95 11.98
C ASN A 98 -0.29 5.66 13.31
N LYS A 99 0.23 6.89 13.31
CA LYS A 99 0.39 7.70 14.52
C LYS A 99 -0.97 8.00 15.17
N LYS A 100 -1.95 8.48 14.40
CA LYS A 100 -3.30 8.77 14.88
C LYS A 100 -4.01 7.51 15.41
N TRP A 101 -3.85 6.38 14.73
CA TRP A 101 -4.36 5.07 15.19
C TRP A 101 -3.74 4.63 16.52
N GLY A 102 -2.43 4.85 16.69
CA GLY A 102 -1.74 4.62 17.96
C GLY A 102 -2.27 5.52 19.08
N GLU A 103 -2.41 6.83 18.82
CA GLU A 103 -2.97 7.79 19.77
C GLU A 103 -4.41 7.43 20.19
N LEU A 104 -5.24 7.00 19.23
CA LEU A 104 -6.60 6.55 19.52
C LEU A 104 -6.60 5.26 20.36
N SER A 105 -5.75 4.30 20.03
CA SER A 105 -5.61 3.05 20.79
C SER A 105 -5.20 3.32 22.24
N ASN A 106 -4.28 4.26 22.47
CA ASN A 106 -3.88 4.68 23.81
C ASN A 106 -5.06 5.31 24.57
N LYS A 107 -5.82 6.21 23.92
CA LYS A 107 -7.01 6.82 24.53
C LYS A 107 -8.08 5.80 24.92
N LEU A 108 -8.32 4.79 24.08
CA LEU A 108 -9.25 3.71 24.42
C LEU A 108 -8.79 2.92 25.66
N GLY A 109 -7.48 2.70 25.80
CA GLY A 109 -6.86 2.14 27.00
C GLY A 109 -7.19 2.95 28.25
N THR A 110 -6.90 4.25 28.22
CA THR A 110 -7.16 5.17 29.32
C THR A 110 -8.64 5.24 29.69
N ILE A 111 -9.54 5.29 28.71
CA ILE A 111 -11.00 5.30 28.95
C ILE A 111 -11.44 4.02 29.67
N ALA A 112 -10.94 2.86 29.24
CA ALA A 112 -11.28 1.59 29.90
C ALA A 112 -10.82 1.58 31.37
N GLU A 113 -9.61 2.06 31.65
CA GLU A 113 -9.09 2.21 33.01
C GLU A 113 -9.89 3.23 33.83
N ASP A 114 -10.30 4.36 33.24
CA ASP A 114 -11.10 5.40 33.91
C ASP A 114 -12.52 4.92 34.25
N ILE A 115 -13.03 3.91 33.55
CA ILE A 115 -14.29 3.23 33.89
C ILE A 115 -14.05 2.16 34.96
N VAL A 116 -12.97 1.40 34.87
CA VAL A 116 -12.68 0.27 35.76
C VAL A 116 -12.24 0.72 37.15
N ALA A 117 -11.30 1.66 37.24
CA ALA A 117 -10.67 2.03 38.51
C ALA A 117 -11.67 2.52 39.57
N PRO A 118 -12.66 3.37 39.24
CA PRO A 118 -13.66 3.82 40.21
C PRO A 118 -14.58 2.71 40.73
N ALA A 119 -14.76 1.62 39.98
CA ALA A 119 -15.63 0.50 40.39
C ALA A 119 -14.92 -0.48 41.34
N LEU A 120 -13.60 -0.51 41.35
CA LEU A 120 -12.83 -1.50 42.12
C LEU A 120 -13.07 -1.44 43.62
N PRO A 121 -13.15 -0.29 44.30
CA PRO A 121 -13.40 -0.23 45.75
C PRO A 121 -14.67 -0.98 46.18
N ASP A 122 -15.78 -0.79 45.46
CA ASP A 122 -17.04 -1.48 45.73
C ASP A 122 -16.95 -2.97 45.43
N ILE A 123 -16.26 -3.33 44.33
CA ILE A 123 -16.04 -4.73 43.96
C ILE A 123 -15.22 -5.47 45.01
N VAL A 124 -14.11 -4.90 45.48
CA VAL A 124 -13.22 -5.59 46.43
C VAL A 124 -13.86 -5.67 47.82
N LYS A 125 -14.68 -4.69 48.19
CA LYS A 125 -15.50 -4.75 49.40
C LYS A 125 -16.56 -5.86 49.31
N LYS A 126 -17.31 -5.89 48.20
CA LYS A 126 -18.39 -6.86 47.95
C LYS A 126 -17.90 -8.31 47.92
N TYR A 127 -16.80 -8.58 47.23
CA TYR A 127 -16.35 -9.95 46.96
C TYR A 127 -15.23 -10.44 47.86
N PHE A 128 -14.38 -9.56 48.38
CA PHE A 128 -13.19 -9.96 49.13
C PHE A 128 -13.19 -9.47 50.58
N GLY A 129 -14.27 -8.82 51.02
CA GLY A 129 -14.42 -8.33 52.39
C GLY A 129 -13.40 -7.25 52.76
N CYS A 130 -12.81 -6.55 51.78
CA CYS A 130 -11.93 -5.41 52.03
C CYS A 130 -12.75 -4.22 52.55
N THR A 131 -13.03 -4.19 53.85
CA THR A 131 -13.77 -3.10 54.50
C THR A 131 -12.90 -1.88 54.77
N THR A 132 -11.61 -2.10 55.04
CA THR A 132 -10.62 -1.04 55.28
C THR A 132 -9.63 -1.02 54.13
N ILE A 133 -9.68 0.05 53.34
CA ILE A 133 -8.73 0.31 52.26
C ILE A 133 -7.69 1.30 52.77
N HIS A 134 -6.43 0.88 52.83
CA HIS A 134 -5.30 1.71 53.29
C HIS A 134 -4.71 2.56 52.18
N ASP A 135 -4.71 2.05 50.96
CA ASP A 135 -4.18 2.75 49.78
C ASP A 135 -4.89 2.30 48.50
N ILE A 136 -5.07 3.25 47.58
CA ILE A 136 -5.50 3.00 46.20
C ILE A 136 -4.51 3.71 45.28
N SER A 137 -3.75 2.92 44.54
CA SER A 137 -2.75 3.39 43.61
C SER A 137 -3.23 3.14 42.17
N VAL A 138 -3.52 4.21 41.42
CA VAL A 138 -3.94 4.15 40.00
C VAL A 138 -2.78 4.57 39.10
N ARG A 139 -2.54 3.83 38.00
CA ARG A 139 -1.46 4.04 37.02
C ARG A 139 -0.09 4.19 37.69
N ARG A 140 0.19 3.31 38.64
CA ARG A 140 1.40 3.37 39.46
C ARG A 140 2.59 2.82 38.69
N THR A 141 3.47 3.71 38.26
CA THR A 141 4.79 3.31 37.74
C THR A 141 5.75 3.01 38.87
N LYS A 142 6.32 1.79 38.91
CA LYS A 142 7.30 1.35 39.92
C LYS A 142 8.53 0.78 39.22
N ARG A 143 9.71 1.19 39.69
CA ARG A 143 10.99 0.55 39.33
C ARG A 143 11.22 -0.64 40.24
N LYS A 144 11.75 -1.73 39.70
CA LYS A 144 12.09 -2.90 40.49
C LYS A 144 13.27 -2.55 41.41
N PRO A 145 13.16 -2.67 42.75
CA PRO A 145 14.23 -2.28 43.68
C PRO A 145 15.58 -2.93 43.38
N ASN A 146 15.57 -4.21 43.01
CA ASN A 146 16.79 -4.98 42.74
C ASN A 146 17.27 -4.91 41.28
N ASP A 147 16.50 -4.27 40.39
CA ASP A 147 16.85 -4.07 38.98
C ASP A 147 16.21 -2.77 38.46
N PRO A 148 16.83 -1.60 38.73
CA PRO A 148 16.26 -0.30 38.40
C PRO A 148 16.01 -0.06 36.89
N SER A 149 16.60 -0.90 36.03
CA SER A 149 16.37 -0.89 34.58
C SER A 149 14.97 -1.38 34.22
N LYS A 150 14.37 -2.22 35.08
CA LYS A 150 13.02 -2.74 34.91
C LYS A 150 12.00 -1.80 35.54
N VAL A 151 11.22 -1.17 34.68
CA VAL A 151 10.11 -0.28 35.06
C VAL A 151 8.80 -0.92 34.61
N ARG A 152 7.79 -0.90 35.47
CA ARG A 152 6.45 -1.40 35.15
C ARG A 152 5.40 -0.43 35.65
N GLU A 153 4.38 -0.23 34.82
CA GLU A 153 3.16 0.46 35.21
C GLU A 153 2.12 -0.57 35.68
N PHE A 154 1.43 -0.25 36.77
CA PHE A 154 0.36 -1.04 37.34
C PHE A 154 -0.93 -0.22 37.30
N ASP A 155 -1.94 -0.72 36.58
CA ASP A 155 -3.17 0.03 36.32
C ASP A 155 -3.90 0.39 37.62
N VAL A 156 -4.17 -0.59 38.49
CA VAL A 156 -4.69 -0.33 39.84
C VAL A 156 -4.13 -1.33 40.86
N ILE A 157 -3.69 -0.83 42.01
CA ILE A 157 -3.35 -1.61 43.20
C ILE A 157 -4.20 -1.10 44.36
N ILE A 158 -4.85 -2.00 45.10
CA ILE A 158 -5.59 -1.66 46.32
C ILE A 158 -5.00 -2.42 47.49
N LEU A 159 -4.64 -1.71 48.55
CA LEU A 159 -4.09 -2.28 49.77
C LEU A 159 -5.16 -2.35 50.85
N CYS A 160 -5.37 -3.56 51.38
CA CYS A 160 -6.21 -3.81 52.57
C CYS A 160 -5.36 -4.36 53.73
N ASP A 161 -6.01 -4.73 54.83
CA ASP A 161 -5.37 -5.26 56.04
C ASP A 161 -4.48 -6.48 55.75
N ASP A 162 -5.05 -7.53 55.18
CA ASP A 162 -4.38 -8.82 54.90
C ASP A 162 -4.27 -9.13 53.40
N LYS A 163 -4.85 -8.29 52.55
CA LYS A 163 -4.98 -8.49 51.10
C LYS A 163 -4.34 -7.36 50.30
N VAL A 164 -3.87 -7.68 49.12
CA VAL A 164 -3.49 -6.72 48.09
C VAL A 164 -4.14 -7.11 46.77
N ILE A 165 -4.91 -6.20 46.20
CA ILE A 165 -5.56 -6.40 44.92
C ILE A 165 -4.66 -5.83 43.84
N LEU A 166 -4.42 -6.64 42.80
CA LEU A 166 -3.73 -6.22 41.59
C LEU A 166 -4.70 -6.32 40.43
N ASN A 167 -5.04 -5.17 39.84
CA ASN A 167 -5.85 -5.11 38.64
C ASN A 167 -5.04 -4.78 37.39
N GLN A 168 -5.33 -5.48 36.30
CA GLN A 168 -4.92 -5.10 34.95
C GLN A 168 -6.17 -4.93 34.09
N THR A 169 -6.31 -3.78 33.43
CA THR A 169 -7.36 -3.44 32.49
C THR A 169 -6.85 -3.47 31.05
N LYS A 170 -7.67 -3.95 30.11
CA LYS A 170 -7.43 -3.86 28.67
C LYS A 170 -8.67 -3.37 27.95
N ALA A 171 -8.52 -2.35 27.11
CA ALA A 171 -9.61 -1.87 26.24
C ALA A 171 -10.08 -2.94 25.25
N THR A 172 -9.15 -3.75 24.73
CA THR A 172 -9.46 -4.90 23.87
C THR A 172 -8.80 -6.15 24.45
N PRO A 173 -9.56 -7.10 25.00
CA PRO A 173 -8.97 -8.28 25.62
C PRO A 173 -8.43 -9.23 24.55
N ARG A 174 -7.25 -9.80 24.80
CA ARG A 174 -6.64 -10.83 23.95
C ARG A 174 -6.12 -11.97 24.83
N SER A 175 -6.13 -13.18 24.28
CA SER A 175 -5.60 -14.37 24.95
C SER A 175 -4.12 -14.21 25.33
N GLU A 176 -3.36 -13.43 24.56
CA GLU A 176 -1.96 -13.07 24.85
C GLU A 176 -1.83 -12.27 26.15
N TYR A 177 -2.59 -11.17 26.30
CA TYR A 177 -2.57 -10.36 27.51
C TYR A 177 -3.02 -11.12 28.75
N ALA A 178 -4.04 -11.97 28.62
CA ALA A 178 -4.47 -12.85 29.72
C ALA A 178 -3.37 -13.86 30.10
N ARG A 179 -2.63 -14.39 29.11
CA ARG A 179 -1.48 -15.30 29.34
C ARG A 179 -0.34 -14.59 30.06
N GLU A 180 0.05 -13.40 29.58
CA GLU A 180 1.12 -12.60 30.16
C GLU A 180 0.81 -12.20 31.60
N PHE A 181 -0.41 -11.71 31.86
CA PHE A 181 -0.83 -11.35 33.21
C PHE A 181 -0.84 -12.57 34.13
N ALA A 182 -1.34 -13.71 33.67
CA ALA A 182 -1.33 -14.93 34.47
C ALA A 182 0.09 -15.44 34.77
N GLN A 183 1.01 -15.33 33.82
CA GLN A 183 2.42 -15.69 34.04
C GLN A 183 3.07 -14.75 35.05
N PHE A 184 2.80 -13.44 34.97
CA PHE A 184 3.30 -12.45 35.92
C PHE A 184 2.78 -12.67 37.34
N VAL A 185 1.49 -12.99 37.48
CA VAL A 185 0.91 -13.31 38.79
C VAL A 185 1.52 -14.61 39.34
N LYS A 186 1.62 -15.65 38.50
CA LYS A 186 2.15 -16.96 38.90
C LYS A 186 3.63 -16.90 39.30
N SER A 187 4.44 -16.05 38.65
CA SER A 187 5.86 -15.94 38.96
C SER A 187 6.13 -15.30 40.33
N GLY A 188 5.14 -14.62 40.93
CA GLY A 188 5.33 -13.85 42.16
C GLY A 188 6.11 -12.55 41.97
N GLU A 189 6.40 -12.18 40.71
CA GLU A 189 7.21 -10.99 40.38
C GLU A 189 6.61 -9.69 40.93
N PHE A 190 5.29 -9.64 41.15
CA PHE A 190 4.63 -8.52 41.83
C PHE A 190 5.31 -8.16 43.16
N PHE A 191 5.66 -9.14 44.00
CA PHE A 191 6.30 -8.91 45.29
C PHE A 191 7.79 -8.56 45.19
N GLU A 192 8.39 -8.71 44.00
CA GLU A 192 9.71 -8.16 43.74
C GLU A 192 9.63 -6.66 43.46
N TYR A 193 8.53 -6.17 42.87
CA TYR A 193 8.26 -4.74 42.74
C TYR A 193 7.77 -4.09 44.04
N PHE A 194 6.99 -4.84 44.83
CA PHE A 194 6.44 -4.39 46.11
C PHE A 194 6.82 -5.35 47.26
N PRO A 195 8.09 -5.40 47.67
CA PRO A 195 8.53 -6.21 48.81
C PRO A 195 7.74 -5.93 50.10
N GLU A 196 7.29 -4.68 50.27
CA GLU A 196 6.47 -4.21 51.40
C GLU A 196 5.12 -4.93 51.54
N TYR A 197 4.63 -5.61 50.49
CA TYR A 197 3.37 -6.35 50.52
C TYR A 197 3.55 -7.85 50.71
N LYS A 198 4.79 -8.34 50.88
CA LYS A 198 5.05 -9.76 51.15
C LYS A 198 4.30 -10.23 52.40
N GLY A 199 3.65 -11.39 52.30
CA GLY A 199 2.82 -11.95 53.37
C GLY A 199 1.34 -11.59 53.27
N LYS A 200 0.94 -10.63 52.43
CA LYS A 200 -0.47 -10.38 52.10
C LYS A 200 -0.95 -11.32 51.00
N GLU A 201 -2.24 -11.63 51.03
CA GLU A 201 -2.90 -12.39 49.96
C GLU A 201 -3.02 -11.53 48.70
N LEU A 202 -2.39 -11.97 47.60
CA LEU A 202 -2.53 -11.32 46.30
C LEU A 202 -3.83 -11.76 45.61
N ILE A 203 -4.70 -10.81 45.31
CA ILE A 203 -5.94 -11.02 44.56
C ILE A 203 -5.80 -10.43 43.16
N PRO A 204 -5.53 -11.26 42.13
CA PRO A 204 -5.38 -10.80 40.75
C PRO A 204 -6.75 -10.65 40.07
N ILE A 205 -6.97 -9.48 39.48
CA ILE A 205 -8.17 -9.17 38.69
C ILE A 205 -7.75 -8.75 37.28
N PHE A 206 -8.28 -9.42 36.27
CA PHE A 206 -8.14 -9.01 34.87
C PHE A 206 -9.46 -8.41 34.38
N SER A 207 -9.41 -7.17 33.91
CA SER A 207 -10.57 -6.37 33.54
C SER A 207 -10.59 -5.99 32.07
N SER A 208 -11.80 -5.94 31.52
CA SER A 208 -12.10 -5.25 30.26
C SER A 208 -13.57 -4.88 30.27
N LEU A 209 -14.02 -3.92 29.46
CA LEU A 209 -15.44 -3.60 29.38
C LEU A 209 -16.28 -4.82 28.92
N ASN A 210 -15.69 -5.69 28.10
CA ASN A 210 -16.28 -6.96 27.69
C ASN A 210 -15.21 -8.06 27.72
N LEU A 211 -15.54 -9.28 28.14
CA LEU A 211 -14.62 -10.42 28.16
C LEU A 211 -15.21 -11.63 27.42
N PRO A 212 -14.56 -12.12 26.35
CA PRO A 212 -14.92 -13.37 25.70
C PRO A 212 -14.91 -14.57 26.65
N VAL A 213 -15.88 -15.47 26.47
CA VAL A 213 -16.06 -16.67 27.32
C VAL A 213 -14.79 -17.53 27.40
N ASN A 214 -14.03 -17.65 26.31
CA ASN A 214 -12.77 -18.40 26.28
C ASN A 214 -11.69 -17.76 27.17
N ILE A 215 -11.64 -16.42 27.25
CA ILE A 215 -10.71 -15.70 28.12
C ILE A 215 -11.14 -15.86 29.58
N VAL A 216 -12.44 -15.73 29.89
CA VAL A 216 -12.96 -15.97 31.25
C VAL A 216 -12.60 -17.37 31.72
N LYS A 217 -12.90 -18.41 30.92
CA LYS A 217 -12.52 -19.81 31.24
C LYS A 217 -11.02 -19.98 31.45
N TYR A 218 -10.19 -19.29 30.67
CA TYR A 218 -8.73 -19.32 30.81
C TYR A 218 -8.27 -18.73 32.15
N LEU A 219 -8.83 -17.58 32.53
CA LEU A 219 -8.54 -16.87 33.79
C LEU A 219 -9.01 -17.67 35.00
N THR A 220 -10.22 -18.23 34.95
CA THR A 220 -10.77 -19.09 36.02
C THR A 220 -9.84 -20.27 36.32
N LYS A 221 -9.35 -20.97 35.28
CA LYS A 221 -8.40 -22.10 35.44
C LYS A 221 -7.08 -21.70 36.12
N ARG A 222 -6.77 -20.41 36.18
CA ARG A 222 -5.52 -19.85 36.74
C ARG A 222 -5.76 -19.08 38.03
N LYS A 223 -6.96 -19.21 38.63
CA LYS A 223 -7.36 -18.51 39.86
C LYS A 223 -7.25 -16.99 39.72
N ILE A 224 -7.59 -16.45 38.54
CA ILE A 224 -7.65 -15.00 38.27
C ILE A 224 -9.10 -14.60 38.09
N TYR A 225 -9.51 -13.54 38.80
CA TYR A 225 -10.86 -13.01 38.68
C TYR A 225 -11.01 -12.20 37.39
N ALA A 226 -12.05 -12.51 36.63
CA ALA A 226 -12.41 -11.83 35.40
C ALA A 226 -13.47 -10.78 35.72
N MET A 227 -13.21 -9.51 35.40
CA MET A 227 -14.14 -8.41 35.63
C MET A 227 -14.57 -7.78 34.31
N ALA A 228 -15.87 -7.60 34.12
CA ALA A 228 -16.40 -6.90 32.95
C ALA A 228 -17.70 -6.15 33.25
N MET A 229 -18.22 -5.40 32.28
CA MET A 229 -19.54 -4.79 32.42
C MET A 229 -20.62 -5.88 32.43
N ARG A 230 -21.56 -5.74 33.36
CA ARG A 230 -22.79 -6.52 33.47
C ARG A 230 -23.97 -5.54 33.54
N GLY A 231 -24.56 -5.27 32.38
CA GLY A 231 -25.53 -4.18 32.25
C GLY A 231 -24.82 -2.83 32.40
N GLU A 232 -25.18 -2.07 33.43
CA GLU A 232 -24.68 -0.69 33.65
C GLU A 232 -23.50 -0.60 34.61
N TYR A 233 -23.09 -1.70 35.26
CA TYR A 233 -22.03 -1.72 36.26
C TYR A 233 -20.95 -2.76 35.98
N MET A 234 -19.75 -2.55 36.50
CA MET A 234 -18.68 -3.55 36.47
C MET A 234 -18.95 -4.64 37.51
N ASP A 235 -18.68 -5.91 37.20
CA ASP A 235 -18.86 -7.03 38.13
C ASP A 235 -17.85 -8.17 37.86
N ILE A 236 -17.59 -8.99 38.89
CA ILE A 236 -16.77 -10.21 38.74
C ILE A 236 -17.62 -11.32 38.10
N LEU A 237 -17.14 -11.87 36.99
CA LEU A 237 -17.87 -12.86 36.19
C LEU A 237 -17.71 -14.30 36.68
N ASN A 238 -16.64 -14.58 37.42
CA ASN A 238 -16.20 -15.94 37.77
C ASN A 238 -15.87 -16.09 39.26
N PHE A 239 -16.55 -15.34 40.13
CA PHE A 239 -16.20 -15.27 41.55
C PHE A 239 -16.28 -16.65 42.22
N ASN A 240 -17.44 -17.33 42.10
CA ASN A 240 -17.68 -18.62 42.73
C ASN A 240 -16.70 -19.67 42.21
N GLU A 241 -16.49 -19.73 40.89
CA GLU A 241 -15.64 -20.74 40.25
C GLU A 241 -14.15 -20.59 40.61
N VAL A 242 -13.73 -19.39 40.99
CA VAL A 242 -12.37 -19.14 41.51
C VAL A 242 -12.30 -19.37 43.02
N ALA A 243 -13.31 -18.94 43.78
CA ALA A 243 -13.38 -19.11 45.23
C ALA A 243 -13.40 -20.59 45.63
N GLU A 244 -14.23 -21.42 44.98
CA GLU A 244 -14.33 -22.87 45.24
C GLU A 244 -13.03 -23.64 44.95
N ARG A 245 -12.12 -23.05 44.15
CA ARG A 245 -10.81 -23.64 43.85
C ARG A 245 -9.73 -23.23 44.85
N LYS A 246 -10.01 -22.37 45.82
CA LYS A 246 -9.06 -22.08 46.92
C LYS A 246 -9.07 -23.18 47.98
N ASP A 247 -10.18 -23.91 48.10
CA ASP A 247 -10.38 -24.98 49.08
C ASP A 247 -10.03 -26.39 48.54
N GLN A 248 -9.42 -26.47 47.35
CA GLN A 248 -8.84 -27.68 46.72
C GLN A 248 -7.35 -27.49 46.44
#